data_AF-A0A1N6ET45-F1
#
_entry.id   AF-A0A1N6ET45-F1
#
_cell.length_a   1.000
_cell.length_b   1.000
_cell.length_c   1.000
_cell.angle_alpha   90.00
_cell.angle_beta   90.00
_cell.angle_gamma   90.00
#
_symmetry.space_group_name_H-M   'P 1'
#
loop_
_entity.id
_entity.type
_entity.pdbx_description
1 polymer ?
#
loop_
_entity_poly.entity_id
_entity_poly.type
_entity_poly.pdbx_seq_one_letter_code
_entity_poly.pdbx_strand_id
1 'polypeptide(L)'
;MKKKAIIIVLSLSLCLFAFLIRDWFLSFFVAGITGENILFSDSSSLTHHIFPMLIFIFSFGIIPFLYLIVKNYCKIYSAKRQLLSLLIIIISGVLFLLMRVLYMKFKVAQINDILRRAEFTSEADIPRIHFQDMNLEYYLLAGLVVGALLSMIILKKSSNIKNKI
;
A
#
# COMPACT_ATOMS: atom_id res chain seq x y z
N MET A 1 1.43 16.31 26.91
CA MET A 1 1.15 14.85 26.82
C MET A 1 -0.14 14.52 26.05
N LYS A 2 -1.26 15.22 26.26
CA LYS A 2 -2.55 14.97 25.59
C LYS A 2 -2.49 14.78 24.06
N LYS A 3 -1.74 15.63 23.33
CA LYS A 3 -1.61 15.53 21.86
C LYS A 3 -0.86 14.27 21.38
N LYS A 4 0.10 13.75 22.15
CA LYS A 4 0.82 12.51 21.80
C LYS A 4 -0.04 11.27 22.04
N ALA A 5 -0.82 11.27 23.12
CA ALA A 5 -1.78 10.20 23.43
C ALA A 5 -2.85 10.06 22.32
N ILE A 6 -3.37 11.17 21.81
CA ILE A 6 -4.35 11.15 20.70
C ILE A 6 -3.78 10.46 19.45
N ILE A 7 -2.50 10.69 19.13
CA ILE A 7 -1.86 10.09 17.94
C ILE A 7 -1.67 8.58 18.13
N ILE A 8 -1.31 8.15 19.34
CA ILE A 8 -1.20 6.73 19.66
C ILE A 8 -2.57 6.05 19.55
N VAL A 9 -3.62 6.65 20.11
CA VAL A 9 -5.00 6.14 20.00
C VAL A 9 -5.45 6.09 18.53
N LEU A 10 -5.16 7.12 17.75
CA LEU A 10 -5.49 7.17 16.32
C LEU A 10 -4.75 6.07 15.54
N SER A 11 -3.47 5.86 15.83
CA SER A 11 -2.67 4.78 15.23
C SER A 11 -3.21 3.40 15.58
N LEU A 12 -3.58 3.19 16.86
CA LEU A 12 -4.17 1.93 17.31
C LEU A 12 -5.52 1.67 16.63
N SER A 13 -6.37 2.71 16.53
CA SER A 13 -7.65 2.64 15.83
C SER A 13 -7.46 2.32 14.34
N LEU A 14 -6.45 2.89 13.69
CA LEU A 14 -6.11 2.59 12.30
C LEU A 14 -5.59 1.16 12.12
N CYS A 15 -4.82 0.64 13.08
CA CYS A 15 -4.39 -0.76 13.06
C CYS A 15 -5.59 -1.71 13.16
N LEU A 16 -6.52 -1.44 14.08
CA LEU A 16 -7.75 -2.23 14.22
C LEU A 16 -8.61 -2.15 12.96
N PHE A 17 -8.76 -0.96 12.38
CA PHE A 17 -9.47 -0.79 11.12
C PHE A 17 -8.82 -1.57 9.98
N ALA A 18 -7.49 -1.52 9.86
CA ALA A 18 -6.73 -2.27 8.88
C ALA A 18 -6.88 -3.78 9.06
N PHE A 19 -6.89 -4.27 10.31
CA PHE A 19 -7.16 -5.67 10.61
C PHE A 19 -8.54 -6.11 10.09
N LEU A 20 -9.58 -5.30 10.32
CA LEU A 20 -10.96 -5.62 9.91
C LEU A 20 -11.15 -5.59 8.39
N ILE A 21 -10.52 -4.65 7.68
CA ILE A 21 -10.68 -4.50 6.23
C ILE A 21 -9.72 -5.38 5.42
N ARG A 22 -8.73 -6.02 6.06
CA ARG A 22 -7.67 -6.79 5.38
C ARG A 22 -8.23 -7.80 4.39
N ASP A 23 -9.14 -8.66 4.83
CA ASP A 23 -9.65 -9.75 4.00
C ASP A 23 -10.42 -9.21 2.80
N TRP A 24 -11.25 -8.20 3.02
CA TRP A 24 -11.96 -7.49 1.95
C TRP A 24 -10.98 -6.82 0.96
N PHE A 25 -9.95 -6.15 1.48
CA PHE A 25 -8.92 -5.49 0.68
C PHE A 25 -8.19 -6.48 -0.22
N LEU A 26 -7.73 -7.60 0.35
CA LEU A 26 -7.01 -8.63 -0.39
C LEU A 26 -7.91 -9.27 -1.46
N SER A 27 -9.13 -9.67 -1.10
CA SER A 27 -10.09 -10.23 -2.05
C SER A 27 -10.40 -9.27 -3.20
N PHE A 28 -10.56 -7.97 -2.92
CA PHE A 28 -10.82 -6.96 -3.93
C PHE A 28 -9.68 -6.84 -4.95
N PHE A 29 -8.43 -6.73 -4.48
CA PHE A 29 -7.28 -6.60 -5.38
C PHE A 29 -6.98 -7.88 -6.15
N VAL A 30 -7.20 -9.04 -5.54
CA VAL A 30 -7.06 -10.34 -6.19
C VAL A 30 -8.09 -10.50 -7.30
N ALA A 31 -9.37 -10.25 -7.02
CA ALA A 31 -10.41 -10.26 -8.04
C ALA A 31 -10.08 -9.27 -9.17
N GLY A 32 -9.55 -8.10 -8.80
CA GLY A 32 -9.04 -7.10 -9.73
C GLY A 32 -7.95 -7.64 -10.64
N ILE A 33 -6.92 -8.32 -10.12
CA ILE A 33 -5.76 -8.85 -10.86
C ILE A 33 -6.13 -10.06 -11.72
N THR A 34 -6.95 -10.94 -11.17
CA THR A 34 -7.22 -12.28 -11.72
C THR A 34 -8.30 -12.24 -12.80
N GLY A 35 -9.33 -11.40 -12.65
CA GLY A 35 -10.55 -11.54 -13.46
C GLY A 35 -11.17 -12.93 -13.29
N GLU A 36 -11.81 -13.48 -14.33
CA GLU A 36 -12.31 -14.87 -14.38
C GLU A 36 -11.21 -15.93 -14.67
N ASN A 37 -9.92 -15.59 -14.54
CA ASN A 37 -8.86 -16.53 -14.89
C ASN A 37 -8.64 -17.59 -13.80
N ILE A 38 -8.73 -18.85 -14.21
CA ILE A 38 -8.62 -20.09 -13.41
C ILE A 38 -7.20 -20.31 -12.82
N LEU A 39 -6.25 -19.43 -13.15
CA LEU A 39 -4.81 -19.56 -12.85
C LEU A 39 -4.47 -19.33 -11.36
N PHE A 40 -5.38 -18.68 -10.62
CA PHE A 40 -5.29 -18.55 -9.18
C PHE A 40 -6.29 -19.52 -8.55
N SER A 41 -5.89 -20.76 -8.27
CA SER A 41 -6.76 -21.66 -7.50
C SER A 41 -6.98 -21.07 -6.11
N ASP A 42 -8.21 -21.18 -5.60
CA ASP A 42 -8.62 -20.94 -4.22
C ASP A 42 -7.46 -21.19 -3.23
N SER A 43 -6.73 -20.13 -2.88
CA SER A 43 -5.84 -20.19 -1.74
C SER A 43 -6.71 -20.07 -0.49
N SER A 44 -7.40 -21.17 -0.22
CA SER A 44 -8.20 -21.47 0.96
C SER A 44 -7.36 -21.50 2.25
N SER A 45 -6.17 -20.92 2.24
CA SER A 45 -5.27 -20.72 3.37
C SER A 45 -4.73 -19.29 3.47
N LEU A 46 -5.54 -18.28 3.12
CA LEU A 46 -5.29 -16.86 3.49
C LEU A 46 -5.09 -16.66 5.01
N THR A 47 -5.43 -17.67 5.82
CA THR A 47 -5.47 -17.66 7.28
C THR A 47 -4.12 -17.92 7.98
N HIS A 48 -3.03 -18.28 7.28
CA HIS A 48 -1.82 -18.82 7.96
C HIS A 48 -0.53 -17.98 7.89
N HIS A 49 -0.56 -16.77 7.35
CA HIS A 49 0.67 -15.97 7.23
C HIS A 49 0.61 -14.67 8.04
N ILE A 50 1.17 -14.75 9.25
CA ILE A 50 1.22 -13.67 10.25
C ILE A 50 2.05 -12.47 9.75
N PHE A 51 3.13 -12.70 8.99
CA PHE A 51 4.05 -11.63 8.59
C PHE A 51 3.45 -10.60 7.61
N PRO A 52 2.90 -10.99 6.45
CA PRO A 52 2.26 -10.03 5.52
C PRO A 52 1.11 -9.29 6.21
N MET A 53 0.33 -10.01 7.03
CA MET A 53 -0.73 -9.43 7.84
C MET A 53 -0.24 -8.32 8.77
N LEU A 54 0.85 -8.57 9.51
CA LEU A 54 1.44 -7.56 10.38
C LEU A 54 1.91 -6.34 9.59
N ILE A 55 2.50 -6.55 8.42
CA ILE A 55 2.99 -5.46 7.56
C ILE A 55 1.83 -4.62 7.03
N PHE A 56 0.72 -5.25 6.63
CA PHE A 56 -0.48 -4.53 6.21
C PHE A 56 -1.04 -3.65 7.34
N ILE A 57 -1.23 -4.25 8.52
CA ILE A 57 -1.74 -3.53 9.70
C ILE A 57 -0.81 -2.38 10.08
N PHE A 58 0.49 -2.65 10.10
CA PHE A 58 1.51 -1.66 10.40
C PHE A 58 1.54 -0.51 9.40
N SER A 59 1.28 -0.79 8.11
CA SER A 59 1.22 0.23 7.06
C SER A 59 0.14 1.27 7.33
N PHE A 60 -1.02 0.88 7.89
CA PHE A 60 -2.04 1.85 8.30
C PHE A 60 -1.69 2.51 9.64
N GLY A 61 -1.15 1.74 10.58
CA GLY A 61 -0.72 2.22 11.89
C GLY A 61 0.37 3.29 11.83
N ILE A 62 1.25 3.25 10.82
CA ILE A 62 2.39 4.17 10.70
C ILE A 62 1.98 5.53 10.10
N ILE A 63 0.82 5.66 9.44
CA ILE A 63 0.37 6.90 8.79
C ILE A 63 0.38 8.12 9.73
N PRO A 64 -0.18 8.06 10.97
CA PRO A 64 -0.15 9.18 11.89
C PRO A 64 1.27 9.56 12.32
N PHE A 65 2.18 8.58 12.42
CA PHE A 65 3.58 8.81 12.76
C PHE A 65 4.33 9.48 11.60
N LEU A 66 4.15 8.99 10.37
CA LEU A 66 4.74 9.61 9.18
C LEU A 66 4.28 11.07 9.04
N TYR A 67 2.99 11.33 9.23
CA TYR A 67 2.45 12.68 9.26
C TYR A 67 3.12 13.55 10.34
N LEU A 68 3.30 13.01 11.56
CA LEU A 68 3.95 13.73 12.65
C LEU A 68 5.39 14.10 12.30
N ILE A 69 6.16 13.15 11.75
CA ILE A 69 7.54 13.38 11.31
C ILE A 69 7.57 14.52 10.27
N VAL A 70 6.73 14.45 9.23
CA VAL A 70 6.65 15.49 8.19
C VAL A 70 6.27 16.85 8.79
N LYS A 71 5.26 16.88 9.66
CA LYS A 71 4.80 18.11 10.33
C LYS A 71 5.90 18.77 11.14
N ASN A 72 6.64 17.99 11.93
CA ASN A 72 7.71 18.49 12.77
C ASN A 72 8.90 18.96 11.93
N TYR A 73 9.30 18.17 10.93
CA TYR A 73 10.43 18.48 10.07
C TYR A 73 10.20 19.74 9.21
N CYS A 74 9.01 19.88 8.63
CA CYS A 74 8.65 21.01 7.78
C CYS A 74 8.06 22.21 8.55
N LYS A 75 7.95 22.14 9.88
CA LYS A 75 7.37 23.18 10.75
C LYS A 75 6.03 23.71 10.21
N ILE A 76 5.11 22.79 9.92
CA ILE A 76 3.85 23.13 9.23
C ILE A 76 2.81 23.67 10.22
N TYR A 77 2.57 24.98 10.19
CA TYR A 77 1.57 25.62 11.05
C TYR A 77 0.17 25.71 10.42
N SER A 78 0.07 25.78 9.08
CA SER A 78 -1.22 25.93 8.39
C SER A 78 -1.97 24.61 8.27
N ALA A 79 -3.27 24.60 8.64
CA ALA A 79 -4.15 23.44 8.51
C ALA A 79 -4.25 22.91 7.07
N LYS A 80 -4.28 23.80 6.07
CA LYS A 80 -4.32 23.43 4.64
C LYS A 80 -3.08 22.62 4.23
N ARG A 81 -1.89 23.04 4.69
CA ARG A 81 -0.63 22.34 4.41
C ARG A 81 -0.52 21.01 5.16
N GLN A 82 -1.10 20.92 6.36
CA GLN A 82 -1.17 19.68 7.12
C GLN A 82 -2.04 18.65 6.39
N LEU A 83 -3.23 19.04 5.92
CA LEU A 83 -4.12 18.17 5.15
C LEU A 83 -3.47 17.72 3.83
N LEU A 84 -2.81 18.65 3.13
CA LEU A 84 -2.09 18.35 1.89
C LEU A 84 -0.94 17.36 2.10
N SER A 85 -0.18 17.47 3.19
CA SER A 85 0.88 16.49 3.50
C SER A 85 0.33 15.08 3.73
N LEU A 86 -0.80 14.98 4.43
CA LEU A 86 -1.45 13.71 4.72
C LEU A 86 -2.01 13.08 3.44
N LEU A 87 -2.60 13.90 2.56
CA LEU A 87 -3.05 13.48 1.23
C LEU A 87 -1.90 12.94 0.37
N ILE A 88 -0.75 13.62 0.33
CA ILE A 88 0.40 13.15 -0.45
C ILE A 88 0.89 11.79 0.05
N ILE A 89 0.98 11.60 1.37
CA ILE A 89 1.38 10.33 1.97
C ILE A 89 0.42 9.21 1.52
N ILE A 90 -0.89 9.42 1.69
CA ILE A 90 -1.91 8.40 1.38
C ILE A 90 -1.93 8.11 -0.12
N ILE A 91 -1.98 9.15 -0.96
CA ILE A 91 -2.02 9.00 -2.43
C ILE A 91 -0.79 8.25 -2.93
N SER A 92 0.39 8.55 -2.39
CA SER A 92 1.62 7.84 -2.75
C SER A 92 1.57 6.35 -2.38
N GLY A 93 1.04 6.01 -1.20
CA GLY A 93 0.80 4.62 -0.78
C GLY A 93 -0.11 3.88 -1.76
N VAL A 94 -1.26 4.48 -2.09
CA VAL A 94 -2.22 3.90 -3.04
C VAL A 94 -1.62 3.77 -4.44
N LEU A 95 -0.83 4.74 -4.89
CA LEU A 95 -0.24 4.75 -6.22
C LEU A 95 0.77 3.61 -6.39
N PHE A 96 1.64 3.38 -5.39
CA PHE A 96 2.58 2.25 -5.41
C PHE A 96 1.86 0.89 -5.42
N LEU A 97 0.78 0.78 -4.63
CA LEU A 97 -0.06 -0.41 -4.62
C LEU A 97 -0.69 -0.66 -6.00
N LEU A 98 -1.29 0.38 -6.61
CA LEU A 98 -1.89 0.28 -7.94
C LEU A 98 -0.87 -0.08 -9.01
N MET A 99 0.34 0.48 -8.96
CA MET A 99 1.42 0.13 -9.88
C MET A 99 1.80 -1.35 -9.78
N ARG A 100 1.85 -1.91 -8.56
CA ARG A 100 2.12 -3.33 -8.35
C ARG A 100 1.00 -4.22 -8.90
N VAL A 101 -0.25 -3.81 -8.69
CA VAL A 101 -1.45 -4.50 -9.22
C VAL A 101 -1.42 -4.52 -10.75
N LEU A 102 -1.15 -3.39 -11.40
CA LEU A 102 -1.02 -3.30 -12.85
C LEU A 102 0.13 -4.15 -13.38
N TYR A 103 1.29 -4.09 -12.73
CA TYR A 103 2.43 -4.92 -13.08
C TYR A 103 2.09 -6.42 -13.03
N MET A 104 1.37 -6.85 -11.98
CA MET A 104 0.92 -8.24 -11.86
C MET A 104 -0.05 -8.63 -12.96
N LYS A 105 -1.02 -7.76 -13.31
CA LYS A 105 -1.92 -8.00 -14.45
C LYS A 105 -1.17 -8.24 -15.75
N PHE A 106 -0.20 -7.40 -16.06
CA PHE A 106 0.62 -7.56 -17.26
C PHE A 106 1.43 -8.85 -17.25
N LYS A 107 2.02 -9.21 -16.10
CA LYS A 107 2.79 -10.44 -15.95
C LYS A 107 1.93 -11.68 -16.15
N VAL A 108 0.72 -11.71 -15.56
CA VAL A 108 -0.26 -12.80 -15.75
C VAL A 108 -0.66 -12.91 -17.22
N ALA A 109 -0.95 -11.79 -17.89
CA ALA A 109 -1.31 -11.79 -19.31
C ALA A 109 -0.17 -12.33 -20.21
N GLN A 110 1.09 -11.98 -19.91
CA GLN A 110 2.24 -12.51 -20.64
C GLN A 110 2.42 -14.01 -20.43
N ILE A 111 2.27 -14.50 -19.18
CA ILE A 111 2.35 -15.93 -18.88
C ILE A 111 1.26 -16.70 -19.64
N ASN A 112 0.03 -16.18 -19.67
CA ASN A 112 -1.07 -16.77 -20.45
C ASN A 112 -0.78 -16.81 -21.95
N ASP A 113 -0.22 -15.75 -22.53
CA ASP A 113 0.12 -15.72 -23.96
C ASP A 113 1.25 -16.72 -24.29
N ILE A 114 2.26 -16.84 -23.42
CA ILE A 114 3.35 -17.83 -23.57
C ILE A 114 2.80 -19.25 -23.48
N LEU A 115 1.96 -19.55 -22.48
CA LEU A 115 1.34 -20.88 -22.31
C LEU A 115 0.44 -21.25 -23.48
N ARG A 116 -0.36 -20.29 -23.98
CA ARG A 116 -1.23 -20.48 -25.14
C ARG A 116 -0.44 -20.78 -26.42
N ARG A 117 0.76 -20.19 -26.58
CA ARG A 117 1.63 -20.43 -27.74
C ARG A 117 2.46 -21.72 -27.63
N ALA A 118 2.67 -22.22 -26.41
CA ALA A 118 3.55 -23.36 -26.17
C ALA A 118 2.85 -24.73 -26.21
N GLU A 119 1.56 -24.82 -26.58
CA GLU A 119 0.81 -26.08 -26.73
C GLU A 119 0.76 -26.99 -25.47
N PHE A 120 1.11 -26.47 -24.29
CA PHE A 120 0.92 -27.18 -23.02
C PHE A 120 -0.55 -27.18 -22.63
N THR A 121 -1.28 -28.18 -23.11
CA THR A 121 -2.68 -28.49 -22.83
C THR A 121 -2.85 -29.28 -21.52
N SER A 122 -2.27 -28.77 -20.44
CA SER A 122 -2.67 -29.21 -19.11
C SER A 122 -2.60 -28.03 -18.15
N GLU A 123 -3.76 -27.59 -17.66
CA GLU A 123 -3.89 -26.57 -16.62
C GLU A 123 -3.12 -26.92 -15.33
N ALA A 124 -2.61 -28.16 -15.22
CA ALA A 124 -1.80 -28.65 -14.13
C ALA A 124 -0.34 -28.13 -14.12
N ASP A 125 0.24 -27.76 -15.28
CA ASP A 125 1.65 -27.34 -15.40
C ASP A 125 1.84 -25.81 -15.39
N ILE A 126 0.74 -25.07 -15.31
CA ILE A 126 0.78 -23.61 -15.21
C ILE A 126 1.26 -23.25 -13.80
N PRO A 127 2.40 -22.53 -13.64
CA PRO A 127 2.87 -22.12 -12.32
C PRO A 127 1.83 -21.22 -11.66
N ARG A 128 1.14 -21.77 -10.65
CA ARG A 128 0.15 -21.05 -9.85
C ARG A 128 0.88 -19.95 -9.10
N ILE A 129 0.56 -18.69 -9.40
CA ILE A 129 1.12 -17.56 -8.68
C ILE A 129 0.45 -17.52 -7.31
N HIS A 130 1.22 -17.81 -6.26
CA HIS A 130 0.69 -17.72 -4.91
C HIS A 130 0.50 -16.25 -4.51
N PHE A 131 -0.56 -16.00 -3.74
CA PHE A 131 -0.96 -14.66 -3.27
C PHE A 131 0.18 -13.93 -2.55
N GLN A 132 1.03 -14.69 -1.85
CA GLN A 132 2.17 -14.19 -1.12
C GLN A 132 3.26 -13.58 -2.02
N ASP A 133 3.34 -13.99 -3.29
CA ASP A 133 4.31 -13.45 -4.26
C ASP A 133 3.91 -12.04 -4.75
N MET A 134 2.66 -11.63 -4.50
CA MET A 134 2.18 -10.30 -4.87
C MET A 134 2.80 -9.20 -4.01
N ASN A 135 3.14 -9.49 -2.74
CA ASN A 135 3.83 -8.58 -1.80
C ASN A 135 3.16 -7.19 -1.68
N LEU A 136 1.84 -7.08 -1.86
CA LEU A 136 1.10 -5.81 -1.97
C LEU A 136 1.30 -4.92 -0.73
N GLU A 137 1.40 -5.53 0.44
CA GLU A 137 1.59 -4.89 1.74
C GLU A 137 2.91 -4.13 1.80
N TYR A 138 3.97 -4.70 1.24
CA TYR A 138 5.29 -4.07 1.17
C TYR A 138 5.29 -2.86 0.24
N TYR A 139 4.59 -2.94 -0.90
CA TYR A 139 4.46 -1.82 -1.82
C TYR A 139 3.63 -0.68 -1.22
N LEU A 140 2.58 -1.01 -0.46
CA LEU A 140 1.82 -0.01 0.29
C LEU A 140 2.72 0.71 1.30
N LEU A 141 3.46 -0.04 2.13
CA LEU A 141 4.37 0.52 3.12
C LEU A 141 5.44 1.42 2.47
N ALA A 142 6.08 0.92 1.41
CA ALA A 142 7.09 1.67 0.67
C ALA A 142 6.51 2.96 0.09
N GLY A 143 5.32 2.90 -0.50
CA GLY A 143 4.64 4.07 -1.06
C GLY A 143 4.31 5.13 -0.01
N LEU A 144 3.93 4.73 1.20
CA LEU A 144 3.69 5.66 2.32
C LEU A 144 4.98 6.35 2.77
N VAL A 145 6.08 5.59 2.89
CA VAL A 145 7.40 6.14 3.26
C VAL A 145 7.89 7.12 2.19
N VAL A 146 7.78 6.76 0.91
CA VAL A 146 8.12 7.63 -0.23
C VAL A 146 7.24 8.89 -0.21
N GLY A 147 5.94 8.75 0.05
CA GLY A 147 5.02 9.87 0.16
C GLY A 147 5.37 10.84 1.29
N ALA A 148 5.86 10.32 2.41
CA ALA A 148 6.36 11.14 3.50
C ALA A 148 7.61 11.93 3.10
N LEU A 149 8.58 11.28 2.45
CA LEU A 149 9.78 11.94 1.92
C LEU A 149 9.42 13.01 0.88
N LEU A 150 8.52 12.69 -0.04
CA LEU A 150 8.04 13.62 -1.07
C LEU A 150 7.38 14.84 -0.44
N SER A 151 6.53 14.62 0.56
CA SER A 151 5.90 15.69 1.35
C SER A 151 6.94 16.60 2.00
N MET A 152 8.01 16.02 2.56
CA MET A 152 9.09 16.81 3.15
C MET A 152 9.77 17.71 2.11
N ILE A 153 10.07 17.18 0.93
CA ILE A 153 10.74 17.93 -0.14
C ILE A 153 9.86 19.09 -0.61
N ILE A 154 8.59 18.81 -0.93
CA ILE A 154 7.64 19.80 -1.47
C ILE A 154 7.39 20.93 -0.45
N LEU A 155 7.13 20.56 0.81
CA LEU A 155 6.74 21.53 1.84
C LEU A 155 7.94 22.31 2.38
N LYS A 156 9.13 21.70 2.46
CA LYS A 156 10.37 22.42 2.81
C LYS A 156 10.72 23.48 1.77
N LYS A 157 10.61 23.15 0.48
CA LYS A 157 10.84 24.11 -0.61
C LYS A 157 9.88 25.31 -0.52
N SER A 158 8.59 25.05 -0.27
CA SER A 158 7.58 26.11 -0.10
C SER A 158 7.83 27.02 1.11
N SER A 159 8.35 26.47 2.22
CA SER A 159 8.71 27.27 3.40
C SER A 159 9.91 28.18 3.14
N ASN A 160 10.90 27.71 2.39
CA ASN A 160 12.13 28.46 2.14
C ASN A 160 11.90 29.62 1.15
N ILE A 161 11.01 29.43 0.17
CA ILE A 161 10.60 30.50 -0.76
C ILE A 161 9.84 31.62 -0.01
N LYS A 162 8.98 31.27 0.95
CA LYS A 162 8.19 32.25 1.70
C LYS A 162 9.03 33.11 2.67
N ASN A 163 10.22 32.64 3.07
CA ASN A 163 11.15 33.41 3.90
C ASN A 163 12.12 34.28 3.07
N LYS A 164 12.07 34.17 1.73
CA LYS A 164 12.92 34.93 0.80
C LYS A 164 12.19 36.13 0.16
N ILE A 165 10.90 36.27 0.45
CA ILE A 165 10.03 37.40 0.05
C ILE A 165 9.73 38.18 1.32
#